data_AF-A0A8E0R530-F1
#
_entry.id   AF-A0A8E0R530-F1
#
_cell.length_a   1.000
_cell.length_b   1.000
_cell.length_c   1.000
_cell.angle_alpha   90.00
_cell.angle_beta   90.00
_cell.angle_gamma   90.00
#
_symmetry.space_group_name_H-M   'P 1'
#
loop_
_entity.id
_entity.type
_entity.pdbx_description
1 polymer ?
#
loop_
_entity_poly.entity_id
_entity_poly.type
_entity_poly.pdbx_seq_one_letter_code
_entity_poly.pdbx_strand_id
1 'polypeptide(L)' 'MSTFRVNKNVNYTVMSNHHLQDKRLSLKAKGLLSYMLSLPDDWDYSLKGLTTGCRDGIDSVRSAVH' A
#
# COMPACT_ATOMS: atom_id res chain seq x y z
N MET A 1 10.36 -12.27 -27.50
CA MET A 1 10.48 -12.15 -26.03
C MET A 1 9.18 -12.71 -25.43
N SER A 2 9.17 -13.96 -24.95
CA SER A 2 7.94 -14.54 -24.38
C SER A 2 7.74 -13.98 -22.99
N THR A 3 6.71 -13.15 -22.82
CA THR A 3 6.29 -12.67 -21.51
C THR A 3 5.50 -13.77 -20.82
N PHE A 4 6.10 -14.43 -19.85
CA PHE A 4 5.38 -15.33 -18.96
C PHE A 4 4.50 -14.49 -18.04
N ARG A 5 3.22 -14.35 -18.40
CA ARG A 5 2.20 -13.71 -17.57
C ARG A 5 1.68 -14.73 -16.57
N VAL A 6 2.24 -14.74 -15.36
CA VAL A 6 1.64 -15.46 -14.23
C VAL A 6 0.33 -14.76 -13.89
N ASN A 7 -0.78 -15.41 -14.19
CA ASN A 7 -2.12 -14.95 -13.82
C ASN A 7 -2.31 -15.20 -12.32
N LYS A 8 -1.81 -14.29 -11.48
CA LYS A 8 -2.14 -14.26 -10.05
C LYS A 8 -3.59 -13.79 -9.98
N ASN A 9 -4.52 -14.73 -9.85
CA ASN A 9 -5.97 -14.46 -9.82
C ASN A 9 -6.52 -14.43 -8.37
N VAL A 10 -5.64 -14.53 -7.36
CA VAL A 10 -6.00 -14.60 -5.94
C VAL A 10 -4.95 -13.82 -5.12
N ASN A 11 -5.39 -13.05 -4.13
CA ASN A 11 -4.57 -12.29 -3.18
C ASN A 11 -3.59 -11.27 -3.82
N TYR A 12 -4.08 -10.46 -4.76
CA TYR A 12 -3.30 -9.38 -5.36
C TYR A 12 -4.12 -8.10 -5.42
N THR A 13 -3.43 -6.97 -5.27
CA THR A 13 -4.03 -5.64 -5.33
C THR A 13 -3.70 -5.00 -6.68
N VAL A 14 -4.74 -4.56 -7.40
CA VAL A 14 -4.58 -3.74 -8.60
C VAL A 14 -4.63 -2.27 -8.21
N MET A 15 -3.58 -1.53 -8.53
CA MET A 15 -3.46 -0.11 -8.21
C MET A 15 -3.07 0.68 -9.46
N SER A 16 -3.57 1.92 -9.59
CA SER A 16 -3.24 2.79 -10.71
C SER A 16 -1.78 3.24 -10.68
N ASN A 17 -1.12 3.17 -11.84
CA ASN A 17 0.25 3.65 -12.04
C ASN A 17 0.40 5.16 -11.82
N HIS A 18 -0.68 5.93 -11.92
CA HIS A 18 -0.64 7.38 -11.71
C HIS A 18 -0.06 7.72 -10.32
N HIS A 19 -0.55 7.05 -9.27
CA HIS A 19 -0.07 7.26 -7.90
C HIS A 19 1.38 6.77 -7.70
N LEU A 20 1.78 5.71 -8.40
CA LEU A 20 3.15 5.18 -8.34
C LEU A 20 4.16 6.10 -9.05
N GLN A 21 3.74 6.78 -10.11
CA GLN A 21 4.56 7.70 -10.88
C GLN A 21 4.54 9.14 -10.34
N ASP A 22 3.60 9.46 -9.45
CA ASP A 22 3.55 10.77 -8.80
C ASP A 22 4.84 11.01 -7.98
N LYS A 23 5.57 12.07 -8.33
CA LYS A 23 6.82 12.48 -7.66
C LYS A 23 6.57 13.20 -6.34
N ARG A 24 5.34 13.65 -6.10
CA ARG A 24 4.93 14.32 -4.86
C ARG A 24 4.71 13.32 -3.73
N LEU A 25 4.41 12.06 -4.07
CA LEU A 25 4.27 10.99 -3.07
C LEU A 25 5.61 10.40 -2.69
N SER A 26 5.86 10.32 -1.37
CA SER A 26 6.96 9.56 -0.81
C SER A 26 6.77 8.06 -1.06
N LEU A 27 7.87 7.30 -1.08
CA LEU A 27 7.79 5.83 -1.18
C LEU A 27 7.00 5.22 -0.01
N LYS A 28 7.03 5.85 1.18
CA LYS A 28 6.20 5.45 2.32
C LYS A 28 4.71 5.64 2.05
N ALA A 29 4.31 6.78 1.49
CA ALA A 29 2.92 7.04 1.11
C ALA A 29 2.42 6.05 0.05
N LYS A 30 3.26 5.73 -0.95
CA LYS A 30 2.95 4.71 -1.96
C LYS A 30 2.80 3.32 -1.35
N GLY A 31 3.71 2.95 -0.45
CA GLY A 31 3.66 1.68 0.29
C GLY A 31 2.40 1.58 1.15
N LEU A 32 2.09 2.62 1.92
CA LEU A 32 0.90 2.69 2.75
C LEU A 32 -0.39 2.53 1.93
N LEU A 33 -0.49 3.23 0.80
CA LEU A 33 -1.63 3.12 -0.10
C LEU A 33 -1.78 1.70 -0.67
N SER A 34 -0.68 1.06 -1.08
CA SER A 34 -0.72 -0.33 -1.55
C SER A 34 -1.14 -1.31 -0.46
N TYR A 35 -0.75 -1.04 0.80
CA TYR A 35 -1.14 -1.85 1.94
C TYR A 35 -2.63 -1.66 2.25
N MET A 36 -3.11 -0.42 2.31
CA MET A 36 -4.54 -0.11 2.49
C MET A 36 -5.42 -0.78 1.45
N LEU A 37 -5.01 -0.77 0.18
CA LEU A 37 -5.76 -1.42 -0.91
C LEU A 37 -5.71 -2.96 -0.89
N SER A 38 -4.87 -3.56 -0.04
CA SER A 38 -4.82 -5.01 0.17
C SER A 38 -5.69 -5.47 1.34
N LEU A 39 -6.16 -4.53 2.17
CA LEU A 39 -6.94 -4.80 3.36
C LEU A 39 -8.44 -4.88 3.03
N PRO A 40 -9.23 -5.65 3.80
CA PRO A 40 -10.68 -5.70 3.65
C PRO A 40 -11.33 -4.36 4.03
N ASP A 41 -12.53 -4.09 3.51
CA ASP A 41 -13.28 -2.85 3.81
C ASP A 41 -13.59 -2.67 5.31
N ASP A 42 -13.70 -3.76 6.07
CA ASP A 42 -13.96 -3.75 7.52
C ASP A 42 -12.68 -3.53 8.37
N TRP A 43 -11.53 -3.30 7.73
CA TRP A 43 -10.27 -3.13 8.45
C TRP A 43 -10.22 -1.82 9.25
N ASP A 44 -9.58 -1.85 10.42
CA ASP A 44 -9.33 -0.65 11.21
C ASP A 44 -8.20 0.20 10.57
N TYR A 45 -8.60 1.20 9.80
CA TYR A 45 -7.71 2.20 9.18
C TYR A 45 -7.16 3.24 10.18
N SER A 46 -7.33 3.04 11.49
CA SER A 46 -6.63 3.85 12.48
C SER A 46 -5.12 3.74 12.33
N LEU A 47 -4.40 4.80 12.71
CA LEU A 47 -2.92 4.79 12.71
C LEU A 47 -2.36 3.60 13.49
N LYS A 48 -3.02 3.19 14.58
CA LYS A 48 -2.63 2.03 15.39
C LYS A 48 -2.88 0.71 14.65
N GLY A 49 -4.05 0.54 14.03
CA GLY A 49 -4.39 -0.65 13.25
C GLY A 49 -3.44 -0.85 12.07
N LEU A 50 -3.14 0.22 11.33
CA LEU A 50 -2.18 0.19 10.22
C LEU A 50 -0.75 -0.15 10.68
N THR A 51 -0.33 0.33 11.84
CA THR A 51 1.00 0.01 12.39
C THR A 51 1.12 -1.41 12.93
N THR A 52 0.01 -2.11 13.17
CA THR A 52 0.05 -3.49 13.68
C THR A 52 0.55 -4.46 12.60
N GLY A 53 0.25 -4.17 11.32
CA GLY A 53 0.70 -4.99 10.19
C GLY A 53 2.02 -4.54 9.55
N CYS A 54 2.55 -3.38 9.94
CA CYS A 54 3.83 -2.89 9.45
C CYS A 54 4.89 -3.00 10.55
N ARG A 55 6.12 -3.36 10.16
CA ARG A 55 7.28 -3.28 11.06
C ARG A 55 7.70 -1.81 11.32
N ASP A 56 7.14 -0.91 10.52
CA ASP A 56 7.22 0.53 10.66
C ASP A 56 6.40 1.03 11.85
N GLY A 57 7.00 1.88 12.68
CA GLY A 57 6.31 2.50 13.81
C GLY A 57 5.25 3.54 13.39
N ILE A 58 4.46 3.98 14.38
CA ILE A 58 3.40 4.99 14.21
C ILE A 58 3.92 6.26 13.55
N ASP A 59 5.13 6.70 13.88
CA ASP A 59 5.74 7.88 13.27
C ASP A 59 5.97 7.74 11.76
N SER A 60 6.29 6.53 11.30
CA SER A 60 6.51 6.26 9.87
C SER A 60 5.19 6.35 9.11
N VAL A 61 4.11 5.75 9.64
CA VAL A 61 2.76 5.85 9.05
C VAL A 61 2.26 7.30 9.10
N ARG A 62 2.49 8.01 10.21
CA ARG A 62 2.14 9.43 10.34
C ARG A 62 2.88 10.30 9.31
N SER A 63 4.17 10.04 9.09
CA SER A 63 4.97 10.73 8.07
C SER A 63 4.56 10.42 6.62
N ALA A 64 3.79 9.36 6.41
CA ALA A 64 3.26 9.02 5.09
C ALA A 64 1.94 9.74 4.78
N VAL A 65 1.24 10.22 5.81
CA VAL A 65 -0.04 10.95 5.71
C VAL A 65 0.16 12.47 5.71
N HIS A 66 1.29 12.94 6.25
CA HIS A 66 1.66 14.36 6.31
C HIS A 66 2.47 14.78 5.08
#